data_AF-A0A3C1XC97-F1
#
_entry.id   AF-A0A3C1XC97-F1
#
_cell.length_a   1.000
_cell.length_b   1.000
_cell.length_c   1.000
_cell.angle_alpha   90.00
_cell.angle_beta   90.00
_cell.angle_gamma   90.00
#
_symmetry.space_group_name_H-M   'P 1'
#
loop_
_entity.id
_entity.type
_entity.pdbx_description
1 polymer ?
#
loop_
_entity_poly.entity_id
_entity_poly.type
_entity_poly.pdbx_seq_one_letter_code
_entity_poly.pdbx_strand_id
1 'polypeptide(L)'
;NPLPNEDSQPDAFDFSTMRPGRIFTMAGEQYRYLEDMDNGNHMIIRNAAITSVSWNNQDIRMNEWYDNLEPTVQAMVRPVADTFVTGTVASEDIVFEGPGQWLPINLSDFPTVAEDLTQVDTDGTPRAFALSLADVTRLSGPGRAFPNRLGRLAAFQNNTHPGPAWWWLRTPRSSTQAWHVGAFRDAEENGELGNGNGNMIVSPDNGGARPALIINSSN
;
A
#
# COMPACT_ATOMS: atom_id res chain seq x y z
N ASN A 1 22.05 -6.28 -1.40
CA ASN A 1 21.02 -5.26 -1.66
C ASN A 1 21.63 -3.93 -2.09
N PRO A 2 21.49 -3.55 -3.38
CA PRO A 2 21.89 -2.28 -4.00
C PRO A 2 21.44 -1.02 -3.25
N LEU A 3 22.03 0.13 -3.59
CA LEU A 3 21.65 1.42 -2.98
C LEU A 3 20.22 1.83 -3.40
N PRO A 4 19.49 2.60 -2.58
CA PRO A 4 18.08 2.94 -2.88
C PRO A 4 17.83 3.63 -4.23
N ASN A 5 18.80 4.41 -4.71
CA ASN A 5 18.76 5.19 -5.95
C ASN A 5 19.46 4.49 -7.13
N GLU A 6 19.94 3.27 -6.94
CA GLU A 6 20.53 2.44 -7.98
C GLU A 6 19.45 1.54 -8.57
N ASP A 7 19.16 1.71 -9.86
CA ASP A 7 18.28 0.79 -10.59
C ASP A 7 19.03 -0.51 -10.87
N SER A 8 18.48 -1.63 -10.42
CA SER A 8 19.11 -2.94 -10.52
C SER A 8 18.11 -4.00 -10.96
N GLN A 9 18.63 -5.08 -11.56
CA GLN A 9 17.83 -6.24 -11.93
C GLN A 9 17.35 -7.00 -10.68
N PRO A 10 16.23 -7.76 -10.76
CA PRO A 10 15.67 -8.43 -9.59
C PRO A 10 16.64 -9.39 -8.88
N ASP A 11 17.52 -10.06 -9.63
CA ASP A 11 18.53 -11.00 -9.11
C ASP A 11 19.62 -10.35 -8.25
N ALA A 12 19.77 -9.03 -8.29
CA ALA A 12 20.67 -8.27 -7.41
C ALA A 12 20.14 -8.11 -5.98
N PHE A 13 18.85 -8.40 -5.74
CA PHE A 13 18.18 -8.21 -4.48
C PHE A 13 18.05 -9.52 -3.68
N ASP A 14 18.51 -9.46 -2.43
CA ASP A 14 18.26 -10.48 -1.42
C ASP A 14 17.20 -9.95 -0.46
N PHE A 15 15.94 -10.29 -0.72
CA PHE A 15 14.80 -9.84 0.07
C PHE A 15 14.80 -10.37 1.50
N SER A 16 15.43 -11.53 1.75
CA SER A 16 15.49 -12.15 3.08
C SER A 16 16.29 -11.32 4.10
N THR A 17 17.18 -10.46 3.63
CA THR A 17 17.98 -9.55 4.48
C THR A 17 17.49 -8.11 4.45
N MET A 18 16.39 -7.82 3.73
CA MET A 18 15.81 -6.48 3.70
C MET A 18 15.07 -6.15 5.00
N ARG A 19 15.30 -4.93 5.50
CA ARG A 19 14.56 -4.40 6.65
C ARG A 19 13.28 -3.73 6.20
N PRO A 20 12.15 -3.89 6.92
CA PRO A 20 10.92 -3.14 6.68
C PRO A 20 11.16 -1.64 6.51
N GLY A 21 10.52 -1.05 5.51
CA GLY A 21 10.59 0.37 5.19
C GLY A 21 11.76 0.78 4.28
N ARG A 22 12.66 -0.15 3.93
CA ARG A 22 13.74 0.12 2.96
C ARG A 22 13.17 0.49 1.60
N ILE A 23 13.66 1.60 1.03
CA ILE A 23 13.40 1.99 -0.36
C ILE A 23 14.48 1.37 -1.26
N PHE A 24 14.08 0.87 -2.43
CA PHE A 24 14.97 0.32 -3.45
C PHE A 24 14.38 0.50 -4.84
N THR A 25 15.21 0.47 -5.88
CA THR A 25 14.78 0.58 -7.28
C THR A 25 15.09 -0.71 -8.01
N MET A 26 14.06 -1.42 -8.47
CA MET A 26 14.17 -2.71 -9.14
C MET A 26 13.49 -2.63 -10.50
N ALA A 27 14.23 -2.95 -11.57
CA ALA A 27 13.75 -2.97 -12.94
C ALA A 27 12.95 -1.70 -13.34
N GLY A 28 13.51 -0.52 -13.05
CA GLY A 28 12.95 0.78 -13.42
C GLY A 28 11.84 1.30 -12.51
N GLU A 29 11.40 0.53 -11.51
CA GLU A 29 10.38 0.95 -10.54
C GLU A 29 10.97 1.07 -9.13
N GLN A 30 10.57 2.13 -8.42
CA GLN A 30 10.98 2.32 -7.03
C GLN A 30 9.93 1.74 -6.08
N TYR A 31 10.39 0.88 -5.18
CA TYR A 31 9.58 0.17 -4.21
C TYR A 31 10.00 0.50 -2.79
N ARG A 32 9.10 0.21 -1.85
CA ARG A 32 9.34 0.10 -0.42
C ARG A 32 9.10 -1.34 -0.01
N TYR A 33 10.07 -1.93 0.67
CA TYR A 33 9.93 -3.24 1.30
C TYR A 33 9.00 -3.15 2.50
N LEU A 34 7.96 -3.99 2.55
CA LEU A 34 7.00 -3.97 3.64
C LEU A 34 7.37 -5.01 4.70
N GLU A 35 7.50 -6.27 4.32
CA GLU A 35 7.81 -7.34 5.26
C GLU A 35 8.18 -8.65 4.57
N ASP A 36 8.70 -9.56 5.40
CA ASP A 36 8.79 -10.98 5.12
C ASP A 36 7.43 -11.63 5.46
N MET A 37 6.86 -12.37 4.50
CA MET A 37 5.59 -13.10 4.63
C MET A 37 5.81 -14.61 4.80
N ASP A 38 7.02 -15.00 5.20
CA ASP A 38 7.47 -16.38 5.32
C ASP A 38 7.48 -17.14 3.97
N ASN A 39 8.05 -18.35 3.96
CA ASN A 39 8.14 -19.21 2.77
C ASN A 39 8.78 -18.53 1.54
N GLY A 40 9.68 -17.56 1.78
CA GLY A 40 10.35 -16.77 0.75
C GLY A 40 9.45 -15.76 0.05
N ASN A 41 8.24 -15.53 0.55
CA ASN A 41 7.35 -14.50 0.04
C ASN A 41 7.63 -13.18 0.75
N HIS A 42 7.62 -12.10 -0.01
CA HIS A 42 7.91 -10.77 0.49
C HIS A 42 6.87 -9.79 -0.02
N MET A 43 6.34 -8.95 0.87
CA MET A 43 5.43 -7.89 0.48
C MET A 43 6.21 -6.61 0.17
N ILE A 44 5.92 -6.00 -0.98
CA ILE A 44 6.49 -4.72 -1.40
C ILE A 44 5.39 -3.79 -1.90
N ILE A 45 5.60 -2.49 -1.81
CA ILE A 45 4.68 -1.48 -2.33
C ILE A 45 5.42 -0.49 -3.20
N ARG A 46 4.79 -0.02 -4.28
CA ARG A 46 5.33 1.08 -5.07
C ARG A 46 5.58 2.29 -4.18
N ASN A 47 6.77 2.89 -4.26
CA ASN A 47 7.12 3.98 -3.36
C ASN A 47 6.27 5.24 -3.66
N ALA A 48 6.00 5.52 -4.93
CA ALA A 48 5.14 6.60 -5.36
C ALA A 48 3.69 6.14 -5.58
N ALA A 49 2.72 7.01 -5.25
CA ALA A 49 1.32 6.81 -5.63
C ALA A 49 1.14 7.11 -7.13
N ILE A 50 0.24 6.40 -7.79
CA ILE A 50 -0.27 6.72 -9.12
C ILE A 50 -1.40 7.74 -8.93
N THR A 51 -1.14 8.97 -9.36
CA THR A 51 -2.03 10.12 -9.09
C THR A 51 -3.22 10.17 -10.05
N SER A 52 -4.25 10.93 -9.69
CA SER A 52 -5.47 11.11 -10.50
C SER A 52 -6.23 9.81 -10.73
N VAL A 53 -6.29 8.97 -9.69
CA VAL A 53 -7.00 7.69 -9.71
C VAL A 53 -8.08 7.71 -8.65
N SER A 54 -9.33 7.48 -9.06
CA SER A 54 -10.43 7.30 -8.12
C SER A 54 -10.39 5.93 -7.47
N TRP A 55 -11.01 5.78 -6.31
CA TRP A 55 -11.10 4.50 -5.62
C TRP A 55 -11.78 3.44 -6.50
N ASN A 56 -12.86 3.80 -7.20
CA ASN A 56 -13.57 2.90 -8.11
C ASN A 56 -12.71 2.40 -9.28
N ASN A 57 -11.70 3.18 -9.69
CA ASN A 57 -10.82 2.84 -10.81
C ASN A 57 -9.46 2.30 -10.35
N GLN A 58 -9.22 2.15 -9.04
CA GLN A 58 -7.90 1.78 -8.53
C GLN A 58 -7.45 0.42 -9.04
N ASP A 59 -8.34 -0.58 -9.08
CA ASP A 59 -8.02 -1.93 -9.52
C ASP A 59 -7.61 -1.98 -11.00
N ILE A 60 -8.35 -1.27 -11.84
CA ILE A 60 -8.02 -1.12 -13.26
C ILE A 60 -6.62 -0.52 -13.41
N ARG A 61 -6.34 0.57 -12.69
CA ARG A 61 -5.06 1.26 -12.79
C ARG A 61 -3.90 0.43 -12.25
N MET A 62 -4.11 -0.34 -11.19
CA MET A 62 -3.10 -1.25 -10.63
C MET A 62 -2.79 -2.39 -11.58
N ASN A 63 -3.80 -2.95 -12.25
CA ASN A 63 -3.61 -3.99 -13.27
C ASN A 63 -2.85 -3.43 -14.48
N GLU A 64 -3.22 -2.26 -14.99
CA GLU A 64 -2.46 -1.60 -16.05
C GLU A 64 -1.00 -1.34 -15.66
N TRP A 65 -0.74 -0.94 -14.42
CA TRP A 65 0.64 -0.77 -13.94
C TRP A 65 1.38 -2.10 -13.88
N TYR A 66 0.74 -3.16 -13.36
CA TYR A 66 1.30 -4.50 -13.31
C TYR A 66 1.65 -5.04 -14.69
N ASP A 67 0.76 -4.90 -15.68
CA ASP A 67 0.96 -5.37 -17.05
C ASP A 67 2.14 -4.68 -17.76
N ASN A 68 2.51 -3.48 -17.29
CA ASN A 68 3.66 -2.72 -17.80
C ASN A 68 4.96 -2.95 -17.01
N LEU A 69 4.94 -3.78 -15.95
CA LEU A 69 6.16 -4.16 -15.25
C LEU A 69 7.06 -4.99 -16.15
N GLU A 70 8.35 -4.95 -15.85
CA GLU A 70 9.33 -5.80 -16.52
C GLU A 70 8.97 -7.29 -16.32
N PRO A 71 9.06 -8.15 -17.37
CA PRO A 71 8.60 -9.53 -17.31
C PRO A 71 9.22 -10.39 -16.20
N THR A 72 10.50 -10.21 -15.86
CA THR A 72 11.11 -10.93 -14.73
C THR A 72 10.52 -10.51 -13.39
N VAL A 73 10.11 -9.24 -13.22
CA VAL A 73 9.33 -8.82 -12.03
C VAL A 73 7.97 -9.51 -12.01
N GLN A 74 7.22 -9.53 -13.14
CA GLN A 74 5.93 -10.20 -13.21
C GLN A 74 6.03 -11.69 -12.85
N ALA A 75 7.09 -12.37 -13.30
CA ALA A 75 7.34 -13.78 -13.01
C ALA A 75 7.60 -14.09 -11.53
N MET A 76 8.00 -13.09 -10.74
CA MET A 76 8.18 -13.22 -9.29
C MET A 76 6.88 -13.00 -8.51
N VAL A 77 5.87 -12.37 -9.11
CA VAL A 77 4.64 -11.98 -8.40
C VAL A 77 3.83 -13.21 -8.07
N ARG A 78 3.41 -13.28 -6.81
CA ARG A 78 2.61 -14.37 -6.27
C ARG A 78 1.13 -14.08 -6.43
N PRO A 79 0.32 -15.12 -6.69
CA PRO A 79 -1.12 -15.02 -6.66
C PRO A 79 -1.68 -14.43 -5.37
N VAL A 80 -2.67 -13.56 -5.51
CA VAL A 80 -3.55 -13.07 -4.43
C VAL A 80 -5.00 -13.29 -4.84
N ALA A 81 -5.92 -13.25 -3.88
CA ALA A 81 -7.34 -13.44 -4.14
C ALA A 81 -7.86 -12.52 -5.25
N ASP A 82 -8.66 -13.07 -6.17
CA ASP A 82 -9.25 -12.29 -7.27
C ASP A 82 -10.29 -11.28 -6.77
N THR A 83 -10.86 -11.52 -5.59
CA THR A 83 -11.82 -10.64 -4.92
C THR A 83 -11.54 -10.64 -3.41
N PHE A 84 -11.44 -9.44 -2.83
CA PHE A 84 -11.25 -9.25 -1.40
C PHE A 84 -12.58 -9.08 -0.67
N VAL A 85 -12.72 -9.71 0.49
CA VAL A 85 -13.84 -9.48 1.43
C VAL A 85 -13.41 -8.41 2.42
N THR A 86 -13.66 -7.14 2.08
CA THR A 86 -13.05 -6.00 2.78
C THR A 86 -13.80 -5.50 4.02
N GLY A 87 -15.10 -5.83 4.13
CA GLY A 87 -15.98 -5.23 5.13
C GLY A 87 -16.22 -3.74 4.90
N THR A 88 -16.78 -3.05 5.90
CA THR A 88 -16.94 -1.58 5.89
C THR A 88 -16.95 -1.11 7.33
N VAL A 89 -16.22 -0.02 7.63
CA VAL A 89 -16.21 0.58 8.97
C VAL A 89 -16.04 2.10 8.88
N ALA A 90 -16.90 2.85 9.57
CA ALA A 90 -16.81 4.30 9.60
C ALA A 90 -15.60 4.75 10.44
N SER A 91 -14.98 5.88 10.11
CA SER A 91 -13.83 6.37 10.90
C SER A 91 -14.21 6.77 12.31
N GLU A 92 -15.46 7.18 12.51
CA GLU A 92 -16.05 7.51 13.81
C GLU A 92 -16.15 6.31 14.75
N ASP A 93 -16.20 5.10 14.20
CA ASP A 93 -16.29 3.85 14.97
C ASP A 93 -14.89 3.30 15.33
N ILE A 94 -13.83 3.85 14.73
CA ILE A 94 -12.45 3.47 15.02
C ILE A 94 -11.88 4.33 16.15
N VAL A 95 -11.35 3.66 17.17
CA VAL A 95 -10.57 4.27 18.23
C VAL A 95 -9.10 4.19 17.83
N PHE A 96 -8.41 5.33 17.86
CA PHE A 96 -7.00 5.43 17.52
C PHE A 96 -6.10 5.62 18.75
N GLU A 97 -4.94 4.99 18.74
CA GLU A 97 -3.85 5.30 19.66
C GLU A 97 -3.15 6.59 19.23
N GLY A 98 -2.94 7.49 20.19
CA GLY A 98 -2.19 8.72 19.98
C GLY A 98 -2.93 9.75 19.11
N PRO A 99 -2.30 10.90 18.86
CA PRO A 99 -2.89 11.96 18.06
C PRO A 99 -2.93 11.61 16.57
N GLY A 100 -3.93 12.17 15.88
CA GLY A 100 -3.98 12.18 14.43
C GLY A 100 -4.13 10.80 13.81
N GLN A 101 -5.18 10.07 14.19
CA GLN A 101 -5.64 8.84 13.56
C GLN A 101 -4.50 7.87 13.18
N TRP A 102 -3.56 7.68 14.13
CA TRP A 102 -2.34 6.93 13.88
C TRP A 102 -2.62 5.44 13.76
N LEU A 103 -2.92 4.75 14.86
CA LEU A 103 -3.07 3.30 14.85
C LEU A 103 -4.44 2.90 15.41
N PRO A 104 -5.30 2.22 14.63
CA PRO A 104 -6.54 1.65 15.16
C PRO A 104 -6.24 0.66 16.29
N ILE A 105 -6.92 0.79 17.43
CA ILE A 105 -6.77 -0.12 18.59
C ILE A 105 -7.98 -1.03 18.84
N ASN A 106 -9.07 -0.81 18.12
CA ASN A 106 -10.31 -1.59 18.23
C ASN A 106 -10.70 -2.27 16.92
N LEU A 107 -9.77 -2.46 15.98
CA LEU A 107 -10.09 -3.05 14.67
C LEU A 107 -10.70 -4.46 14.82
N SER A 108 -10.34 -5.19 15.87
CA SER A 108 -10.91 -6.51 16.21
C SER A 108 -12.43 -6.51 16.46
N ASP A 109 -13.03 -5.35 16.76
CA ASP A 109 -14.48 -5.22 16.93
C ASP A 109 -15.22 -5.29 15.57
N PHE A 110 -14.47 -5.18 14.46
CA PHE A 110 -14.95 -5.24 13.08
C PHE A 110 -14.28 -6.43 12.36
N PRO A 111 -14.67 -7.68 12.66
CA PRO A 111 -13.94 -8.88 12.25
C PRO A 111 -13.71 -8.98 10.74
N THR A 112 -14.72 -8.67 9.91
CA THR A 112 -14.55 -8.69 8.45
C THR A 112 -13.49 -7.69 7.95
N VAL A 113 -13.35 -6.54 8.61
CA VAL A 113 -12.31 -5.56 8.26
C VAL A 113 -10.96 -6.01 8.79
N ALA A 114 -10.91 -6.54 10.02
CA ALA A 114 -9.68 -7.03 10.64
C ALA A 114 -9.08 -8.25 9.94
N GLU A 115 -9.93 -9.10 9.36
CA GLU A 115 -9.56 -10.32 8.63
C GLU A 115 -9.15 -10.06 7.17
N ASP A 116 -9.40 -8.85 6.64
CA ASP A 116 -8.97 -8.44 5.29
C ASP A 116 -7.45 -8.18 5.24
N LEU A 117 -6.65 -9.20 5.56
CA LEU A 117 -5.19 -9.20 5.45
C LEU A 117 -4.81 -9.85 4.12
N THR A 118 -3.98 -9.19 3.30
CA THR A 118 -3.54 -9.80 2.06
C THR A 118 -2.56 -10.93 2.33
N GLN A 119 -2.81 -12.08 1.70
CA GLN A 119 -1.99 -13.28 1.76
C GLN A 119 -1.77 -13.83 0.34
N VAL A 120 -0.79 -14.73 0.20
CA VAL A 120 -0.69 -15.54 -1.02
C VAL A 120 -1.91 -16.45 -1.10
N ASP A 121 -2.59 -16.44 -2.23
CA ASP A 121 -3.74 -17.30 -2.51
C ASP A 121 -3.50 -18.04 -3.81
N THR A 122 -3.19 -19.33 -3.73
CA THR A 122 -2.83 -20.16 -4.89
C THR A 122 -3.98 -20.37 -5.87
N ASP A 123 -5.22 -20.13 -5.46
CA ASP A 123 -6.39 -20.21 -6.34
C ASP A 123 -6.68 -18.87 -7.04
N GLY A 124 -5.99 -17.80 -6.64
CA GLY A 124 -6.10 -16.47 -7.25
C GLY A 124 -5.12 -16.22 -8.40
N THR A 125 -4.92 -14.95 -8.74
CA THR A 125 -4.10 -14.53 -9.89
C THR A 125 -2.91 -13.67 -9.46
N PRO A 126 -1.72 -13.84 -10.07
CA PRO A 126 -0.61 -12.88 -9.91
C PRO A 126 -1.05 -11.49 -10.39
N ARG A 127 -1.15 -10.53 -9.46
CA ARG A 127 -1.57 -9.16 -9.76
C ARG A 127 -1.09 -8.18 -8.69
N ALA A 128 -1.17 -6.90 -9.02
CA ALA A 128 -1.09 -5.84 -8.03
C ALA A 128 -2.40 -5.67 -7.25
N PHE A 129 -2.29 -5.19 -6.01
CA PHE A 129 -3.42 -4.93 -5.12
C PHE A 129 -3.22 -3.65 -4.29
N ALA A 130 -4.31 -3.08 -3.80
CA ALA A 130 -4.30 -1.99 -2.83
C ALA A 130 -4.35 -2.56 -1.43
N LEU A 131 -3.57 -2.01 -0.48
CA LEU A 131 -3.59 -2.44 0.92
C LEU A 131 -4.94 -2.13 1.59
N SER A 132 -5.37 -2.97 2.53
CA SER A 132 -6.53 -2.71 3.38
C SER A 132 -6.17 -1.87 4.60
N LEU A 133 -7.18 -1.46 5.36
CA LEU A 133 -7.01 -0.90 6.68
C LEU A 133 -6.30 -1.88 7.63
N ALA A 134 -6.59 -3.19 7.55
CA ALA A 134 -5.91 -4.21 8.35
C ALA A 134 -4.44 -4.37 7.97
N ASP A 135 -4.12 -4.39 6.67
CA ASP A 135 -2.73 -4.44 6.19
C ASP A 135 -1.95 -3.22 6.70
N VAL A 136 -2.48 -2.02 6.53
CA VAL A 136 -1.78 -0.79 6.98
C VAL A 136 -1.64 -0.76 8.49
N THR A 137 -2.63 -1.22 9.25
CA THR A 137 -2.56 -1.32 10.72
C THR A 137 -1.42 -2.25 11.13
N ARG A 138 -1.36 -3.45 10.53
CA ARG A 138 -0.34 -4.48 10.82
C ARG A 138 1.07 -4.06 10.41
N LEU A 139 1.19 -3.31 9.30
CA LEU A 139 2.45 -2.79 8.77
C LEU A 139 2.91 -1.49 9.46
N SER A 140 2.15 -1.00 10.43
CA SER A 140 2.46 0.23 11.18
C SER A 140 3.01 -0.05 12.57
N GLY A 141 3.92 0.81 13.01
CA GLY A 141 4.52 0.77 14.35
C GLY A 141 6.03 0.55 14.34
N PRO A 142 6.68 0.66 15.51
CA PRO A 142 8.13 0.55 15.64
C PRO A 142 8.68 -0.74 15.01
N GLY A 143 9.71 -0.60 14.16
CA GLY A 143 10.33 -1.73 13.46
C GLY A 143 9.55 -2.29 12.27
N ARG A 144 8.40 -1.71 11.92
CA ARG A 144 7.60 -2.07 10.74
C ARG A 144 7.82 -1.12 9.57
N ALA A 145 7.22 -1.44 8.44
CA ALA A 145 7.37 -0.69 7.18
C ALA A 145 6.98 0.79 7.31
N PHE A 146 5.96 1.04 8.14
CA PHE A 146 5.47 2.37 8.48
C PHE A 146 5.73 2.63 9.98
N PRO A 147 6.92 3.15 10.36
CA PRO A 147 7.27 3.27 11.77
C PRO A 147 6.50 4.36 12.52
N ASN A 148 5.96 5.36 11.80
CA ASN A 148 5.17 6.48 12.29
C ASN A 148 4.25 6.97 11.17
N ARG A 149 3.37 7.95 11.47
CA ARG A 149 2.39 8.50 10.51
C ARG A 149 3.03 8.89 9.18
N LEU A 150 4.08 9.71 9.25
CA LEU A 150 4.81 10.19 8.07
C LEU A 150 5.44 9.06 7.25
N GLY A 151 5.77 7.93 7.88
CA GLY A 151 6.28 6.74 7.20
C GLY A 151 5.30 6.14 6.18
N ARG A 152 3.98 6.36 6.34
CA ARG A 152 2.94 5.86 5.42
C ARG A 152 2.84 6.63 4.12
N LEU A 153 3.35 7.86 4.08
CA LEU A 153 3.22 8.74 2.93
C LEU A 153 3.82 8.10 1.67
N ALA A 154 3.24 8.45 0.52
CA ALA A 154 3.78 8.08 -0.77
C ALA A 154 4.56 9.24 -1.39
N ALA A 155 5.52 8.94 -2.26
CA ALA A 155 6.09 9.95 -3.15
C ALA A 155 5.08 10.30 -4.27
N PHE A 156 5.24 11.46 -4.90
CA PHE A 156 4.52 11.80 -6.12
C PHE A 156 5.11 11.08 -7.34
N GLN A 157 4.25 10.58 -8.25
CA GLN A 157 4.70 9.85 -9.44
C GLN A 157 5.66 10.66 -10.33
N ASN A 158 5.40 11.96 -10.50
CA ASN A 158 6.05 12.76 -11.55
C ASN A 158 6.93 13.91 -11.03
N ASN A 159 7.24 13.96 -9.73
CA ASN A 159 7.98 15.09 -9.10
C ASN A 159 7.41 16.49 -9.40
N THR A 160 6.18 16.58 -9.93
CA THR A 160 5.52 17.82 -10.33
C THR A 160 4.92 18.58 -9.15
N HIS A 161 4.87 17.94 -7.97
CA HIS A 161 4.33 18.54 -6.75
C HIS A 161 5.35 18.47 -5.61
N PRO A 162 5.66 19.60 -4.95
CA PRO A 162 6.53 19.61 -3.78
C PRO A 162 5.74 19.11 -2.57
N GLY A 163 5.75 17.80 -2.31
CA GLY A 163 5.10 17.23 -1.15
C GLY A 163 4.99 15.70 -1.19
N PRO A 164 4.35 15.08 -0.19
CA PRO A 164 3.92 13.70 -0.27
C PRO A 164 2.56 13.57 -0.98
N ALA A 165 2.31 12.39 -1.58
CA ALA A 165 1.00 12.03 -2.12
C ALA A 165 0.18 11.24 -1.11
N TRP A 166 -1.12 11.48 -1.09
CA TRP A 166 -2.08 10.62 -0.39
C TRP A 166 -2.38 9.38 -1.25
N TRP A 167 -2.91 8.32 -0.64
CA TRP A 167 -3.27 7.11 -1.40
C TRP A 167 -4.42 6.31 -0.77
N TRP A 168 -5.24 5.70 -1.64
CA TRP A 168 -6.41 4.89 -1.27
C TRP A 168 -6.05 3.57 -0.61
N LEU A 169 -6.87 3.13 0.34
CA LEU A 169 -6.95 1.75 0.79
C LEU A 169 -8.12 1.05 0.12
N ARG A 170 -8.07 -0.28 -0.01
CA ARG A 170 -9.20 -1.07 -0.53
C ARG A 170 -10.39 -1.14 0.42
N THR A 171 -10.22 -0.79 1.70
CA THR A 171 -11.29 -0.86 2.70
C THR A 171 -12.27 0.32 2.55
N PRO A 172 -13.58 0.07 2.32
CA PRO A 172 -14.61 1.09 2.38
C PRO A 172 -14.80 1.66 3.78
N ARG A 173 -15.09 2.97 3.85
CA ARG A 173 -15.56 3.65 5.06
C ARG A 173 -17.09 3.69 5.13
N SER A 174 -17.74 3.82 3.97
CA SER A 174 -19.18 3.81 3.78
C SER A 174 -19.51 3.33 2.35
N SER A 175 -20.77 3.43 1.93
CA SER A 175 -21.18 3.10 0.55
C SER A 175 -20.64 4.08 -0.51
N THR A 176 -20.11 5.23 -0.11
CA THR A 176 -19.61 6.27 -1.05
C THR A 176 -18.20 6.76 -0.73
N GLN A 177 -17.59 6.29 0.36
CA GLN A 177 -16.30 6.75 0.83
C GLN A 177 -15.38 5.59 1.18
N ALA A 178 -14.07 5.80 0.98
CA ALA A 178 -13.05 4.82 1.29
C ALA A 178 -12.01 5.35 2.27
N TRP A 179 -11.35 4.42 2.96
CA TRP A 179 -10.16 4.72 3.73
C TRP A 179 -9.00 5.12 2.81
N HIS A 180 -8.14 6.00 3.32
CA HIS A 180 -6.93 6.43 2.65
C HIS A 180 -5.89 6.85 3.69
N VAL A 181 -4.64 6.91 3.28
CA VAL A 181 -3.57 7.61 4.00
C VAL A 181 -3.53 9.05 3.52
N GLY A 182 -3.75 10.00 4.43
CA GLY A 182 -3.82 11.43 4.15
C GLY A 182 -2.48 12.07 3.87
N ALA A 183 -2.48 13.04 2.95
CA ALA A 183 -1.38 13.95 2.68
C ALA A 183 -1.98 15.35 2.48
N PHE A 184 -1.86 16.18 3.52
CA PHE A 184 -2.49 17.48 3.62
C PHE A 184 -1.44 18.60 3.60
N ARG A 185 -1.94 19.83 3.41
CA ARG A 185 -1.09 21.03 3.47
C ARG A 185 -0.56 21.25 4.88
N ASP A 186 -1.34 20.91 5.89
CA ASP A 186 -0.94 20.97 7.29
C ASP A 186 -0.16 19.70 7.65
N ALA A 187 1.13 19.88 7.96
CA ALA A 187 2.04 18.77 8.20
C ALA A 187 1.63 17.89 9.40
N GLU A 188 0.81 18.42 10.31
CA GLU A 188 0.31 17.73 11.48
C GLU A 188 -0.70 16.61 11.14
N GLU A 189 -1.34 16.66 9.97
CA GLU A 189 -2.34 15.68 9.50
C GLU A 189 -1.75 14.67 8.48
N ASN A 190 -0.45 14.76 8.20
CA ASN A 190 0.18 13.88 7.23
C ASN A 190 0.32 12.45 7.75
N GLY A 191 -0.11 11.49 6.94
CA GLY A 191 -0.01 10.07 7.23
C GLY A 191 -1.14 9.52 8.12
N GLU A 192 -2.14 10.33 8.40
CA GLU A 192 -3.36 9.94 9.11
C GLU A 192 -4.18 8.94 8.28
N LEU A 193 -4.82 8.00 8.97
CA LEU A 193 -5.84 7.17 8.34
C LEU A 193 -7.16 7.96 8.36
N GLY A 194 -7.72 8.28 7.19
CA GLY A 194 -9.14 8.67 7.10
C GLY A 194 -9.53 10.12 7.46
N ASN A 195 -8.68 11.13 7.25
CA ASN A 195 -9.04 12.54 7.53
C ASN A 195 -9.54 13.35 6.31
N GLY A 196 -10.23 12.70 5.36
CA GLY A 196 -10.77 13.37 4.17
C GLY A 196 -12.13 12.81 3.76
N ASN A 197 -13.00 13.65 3.19
CA ASN A 197 -14.26 13.25 2.55
C ASN A 197 -13.98 12.51 1.23
N GLY A 198 -13.17 11.45 1.30
CA GLY A 198 -12.66 10.70 0.18
C GLY A 198 -13.78 9.96 -0.54
N ASN A 199 -14.46 10.67 -1.43
CA ASN A 199 -15.54 10.13 -2.25
C ASN A 199 -14.93 9.16 -3.28
N MET A 200 -15.48 7.95 -3.35
CA MET A 200 -14.91 6.88 -4.18
C MET A 200 -14.86 7.21 -5.68
N ILE A 201 -15.61 8.22 -6.13
CA ILE A 201 -15.64 8.66 -7.55
C ILE A 201 -14.62 9.75 -7.87
N VAL A 202 -14.05 10.44 -6.88
CA VAL A 202 -13.13 11.55 -7.14
C VAL A 202 -11.72 11.06 -7.43
N SER A 203 -11.04 11.75 -8.35
CA SER A 203 -9.66 11.44 -8.75
C SER A 203 -8.78 12.71 -8.71
N PRO A 204 -8.52 13.28 -7.53
CA PRO A 204 -7.70 14.49 -7.46
C PRO A 204 -6.24 14.19 -7.84
N ASP A 205 -5.54 15.21 -8.31
CA ASP A 205 -4.18 15.11 -8.87
C ASP A 205 -3.09 14.93 -7.81
N ASN A 206 -3.42 15.16 -6.54
CA ASN A 206 -2.49 15.07 -5.42
C ASN A 206 -2.38 13.66 -4.78
N GLY A 207 -3.02 12.63 -5.36
CA GLY A 207 -2.92 11.25 -4.91
C GLY A 207 -3.79 10.27 -5.71
N GLY A 208 -3.87 9.01 -5.26
CA GLY A 208 -4.64 7.98 -5.97
C GLY A 208 -4.31 6.56 -5.52
N ALA A 209 -4.06 5.67 -6.48
CA ALA A 209 -3.77 4.26 -6.20
C ALA A 209 -2.29 4.07 -5.80
N ARG A 210 -2.00 3.13 -4.90
CA ARG A 210 -0.63 2.74 -4.56
C ARG A 210 -0.47 1.23 -4.63
N PRO A 211 -0.03 0.69 -5.79
CA PRO A 211 0.04 -0.74 -6.01
C PRO A 211 1.04 -1.43 -5.06
N ALA A 212 0.62 -2.54 -4.47
CA ALA A 212 1.45 -3.49 -3.74
C ALA A 212 1.53 -4.84 -4.46
N LEU A 213 2.58 -5.61 -4.15
CA LEU A 213 2.86 -6.93 -4.69
C LEU A 213 3.29 -7.85 -3.56
N ILE A 214 2.96 -9.14 -3.67
CA ILE A 214 3.69 -10.20 -2.99
C ILE A 214 4.62 -10.81 -4.03
N ILE A 215 5.92 -10.88 -3.75
CA ILE A 215 6.92 -11.46 -4.64
C ILE A 215 7.61 -12.66 -3.99
N ASN A 216 8.13 -13.56 -4.79
CA ASN A 216 9.04 -14.61 -4.35
C ASN A 216 10.21 -14.70 -5.32
N SER A 217 11.42 -14.43 -4.84
CA SER A 217 12.66 -14.44 -5.64
C SER A 217 13.28 -15.83 -5.76
N SER A 218 12.67 -16.85 -5.16
CA SER A 218 13.12 -18.24 -5.23
C SER A 218 12.40 -18.96 -6.38
N ASN A 219 12.77 -18.64 -7.62
CA ASN A 219 12.39 -19.44 -8.79
C ASN A 219 13.59 -20.23 -9.29
#